data_AF-A0A2V7BLB8-F1
#
_entry.id   AF-A0A2V7BLB8-F1
#
_cell.length_a   1.000
_cell.length_b   1.000
_cell.length_c   1.000
_cell.angle_alpha   90.00
_cell.angle_beta   90.00
_cell.angle_gamma   90.00
#
_symmetry.space_group_name_H-M   'P 1'
#
loop_
_entity.id
_entity.type
_entity.pdbx_description
1 polymer ?
#
loop_
_entity_poly.entity_id
_entity_poly.type
_entity_poly.pdbx_seq_one_letter_code
_entity_poly.pdbx_strand_id
1 'polypeptide(L)'
;MRGGWAGMIMMSPDGRPIIDRIPSIDGLYVMLGDSGTSFKTSPVIGRCLAEWIVEGRPRTVDLTPFRSTRFAEGKPWIDEWNYGRERLTISR
;
A
#
# COMPACT_ATOMS: atom_id res chain seq x y z
N MET A 1 17.49 -31.95 -7.44
CA MET A 1 16.29 -31.09 -7.54
C MET A 1 16.72 -29.72 -7.05
N ARG A 2 16.71 -28.67 -7.90
CA ARG A 2 17.05 -27.31 -7.46
C ARG A 2 15.88 -26.73 -6.65
N GLY A 3 16.20 -25.89 -5.68
CA GLY A 3 15.41 -25.61 -4.46
C GLY A 3 14.06 -24.93 -4.66
N GLY A 4 13.33 -24.79 -3.54
CA GLY A 4 12.11 -24.00 -3.40
C GLY A 4 12.30 -22.87 -2.39
N TRP A 5 11.51 -21.81 -2.51
CA TRP A 5 11.46 -20.72 -1.54
C TRP A 5 10.05 -20.51 -1.02
N ALA A 6 9.97 -19.97 0.19
CA ALA A 6 8.75 -19.41 0.77
C ALA A 6 9.06 -18.00 1.27
N GLY A 7 8.06 -17.13 1.26
CA GLY A 7 8.16 -15.76 1.74
C GLY A 7 6.83 -15.30 2.33
N MET A 8 6.86 -14.16 3.04
CA MET A 8 5.66 -13.56 3.60
C MET A 8 5.13 -12.46 2.68
N ILE A 9 3.81 -12.33 2.65
CA ILE A 9 3.11 -11.21 2.00
C ILE A 9 2.35 -10.46 3.08
N MET A 10 2.56 -9.15 3.14
CA MET A 10 1.74 -8.27 3.97
C MET A 10 0.45 -7.92 3.23
N MET A 11 -0.68 -8.22 3.87
CA MET A 11 -2.01 -7.95 3.34
C MET A 11 -2.63 -6.77 4.09
N SER A 12 -3.22 -5.83 3.36
CA SER A 12 -4.15 -4.87 3.94
C SER A 12 -5.58 -5.42 3.91
N PRO A 13 -6.51 -4.88 4.73
CA PRO A 13 -7.90 -5.37 4.78
C PRO A 13 -8.65 -5.31 3.45
N ASP A 14 -8.34 -4.31 2.61
CA ASP A 14 -8.91 -4.19 1.28
C ASP A 14 -8.02 -4.81 0.21
N GLY A 15 -6.81 -5.30 0.51
CA GLY A 15 -5.89 -5.87 -0.48
C GLY A 15 -5.18 -4.82 -1.36
N ARG A 16 -5.20 -3.54 -0.97
CA ARG A 16 -4.57 -2.42 -1.69
C ARG A 16 -3.45 -1.84 -0.82
N PRO A 17 -2.35 -1.34 -1.42
CA PRO A 17 -1.24 -0.81 -0.63
C PRO A 17 -1.67 0.35 0.27
N ILE A 18 -0.95 0.53 1.36
CA ILE A 18 -1.04 1.70 2.22
C ILE A 18 0.22 2.52 1.95
N ILE A 19 0.06 3.68 1.31
CA ILE A 19 1.15 4.60 0.98
C ILE A 19 0.75 5.96 1.53
N ASP A 20 1.42 6.42 2.58
CA ASP A 20 0.96 7.60 3.30
C ASP A 20 2.07 8.29 4.11
N ARG A 21 1.83 9.56 4.45
CA ARG A 21 2.47 10.24 5.58
C ARG A 21 1.55 10.10 6.79
N ILE A 22 1.98 9.34 7.81
CA ILE A 22 1.13 9.02 8.96
C ILE A 22 0.74 10.31 9.71
N PRO A 23 -0.55 10.69 9.77
CA PRO A 23 -0.95 12.00 10.32
C PRO A 23 -0.60 12.20 11.80
N SER A 24 -0.54 11.11 12.58
CA SER A 24 -0.27 11.15 14.01
C SER A 24 1.22 11.15 14.37
N ILE A 25 2.12 10.93 13.42
CA ILE A 25 3.56 10.82 13.65
C ILE A 25 4.30 11.64 12.60
N ASP A 26 4.85 12.79 13.01
CA ASP A 26 5.57 13.66 12.10
C ASP A 26 6.83 12.98 11.54
N GLY A 27 7.13 13.24 10.27
CA GLY A 27 8.25 12.63 9.55
C GLY A 27 8.11 11.14 9.21
N LEU A 28 7.02 10.46 9.58
CA LEU A 28 6.81 9.05 9.25
C LEU A 28 6.08 8.87 7.91
N TYR A 29 6.78 8.33 6.93
CA TYR A 29 6.26 7.95 5.62
C TYR A 29 6.31 6.43 5.47
N VAL A 30 5.25 5.84 4.94
CA VAL A 30 5.11 4.38 4.90
C VAL A 30 4.72 3.88 3.52
N MET A 31 5.18 2.67 3.22
CA MET A 31 4.60 1.77 2.22
C MET A 31 4.40 0.40 2.87
N LEU A 32 3.15 -0.02 3.05
CA LEU A 32 2.76 -1.23 3.78
C LEU A 32 1.61 -1.96 3.07
N GLY A 33 1.37 -3.23 3.42
CA GLY A 33 0.13 -3.94 3.04
C GLY A 33 -0.07 -4.08 1.52
N ASP A 34 1.02 -4.10 0.76
CA ASP A 34 1.05 -4.13 -0.69
C ASP A 34 0.26 -5.28 -1.35
N SER A 35 0.02 -6.37 -0.62
CA SER A 35 -0.80 -7.47 -1.11
C SER A 35 -0.22 -8.16 -2.37
N GLY A 36 1.10 -8.09 -2.56
CA GLY A 36 1.85 -8.85 -3.57
C GLY A 36 2.10 -8.12 -4.88
N THR A 37 1.92 -6.80 -4.93
CA THR A 37 2.07 -5.98 -6.15
C THR A 37 3.33 -5.09 -6.19
N SER A 38 4.13 -5.09 -5.12
CA SER A 38 5.13 -4.05 -4.82
C SER A 38 6.32 -4.11 -5.72
N PHE A 39 6.71 -5.31 -6.16
CA PHE A 39 7.88 -5.44 -7.01
C PHE A 39 7.75 -4.62 -8.29
N LYS A 40 6.62 -4.75 -9.00
CA LYS A 40 6.33 -4.02 -10.24
C LYS A 40 6.04 -2.53 -10.00
N THR A 41 5.52 -2.15 -8.84
CA THR A 41 5.15 -0.75 -8.52
C THR A 41 6.24 0.01 -7.77
N SER A 42 7.29 -0.66 -7.28
CA SER A 42 8.33 -0.05 -6.46
C SER A 42 9.00 1.19 -7.06
N PRO A 43 9.27 1.28 -8.39
CA PRO A 43 9.92 2.47 -8.93
C PRO A 43 9.07 3.74 -8.79
N VAL A 44 7.76 3.65 -9.06
CA VAL A 44 6.87 4.80 -8.97
C VAL A 44 6.56 5.15 -7.51
N ILE A 45 6.41 4.15 -6.64
CA ILE A 45 6.18 4.37 -5.20
C ILE A 45 7.38 5.09 -4.58
N GLY A 46 8.61 4.62 -4.85
CA GLY A 46 9.82 5.26 -4.34
C GLY A 46 9.92 6.72 -4.76
N ARG A 47 9.58 7.02 -6.03
CA ARG A 47 9.52 8.40 -6.54
C ARG A 47 8.48 9.25 -5.81
N CYS A 48 7.25 8.76 -5.66
CA CYS A 48 6.19 9.52 -4.97
C CYS A 48 6.55 9.78 -3.49
N LEU A 49 7.15 8.80 -2.81
CA LEU A 49 7.61 8.99 -1.42
C LEU A 49 8.75 10.01 -1.34
N ALA A 50 9.72 9.97 -2.26
CA ALA A 50 10.80 10.95 -2.33
C ALA A 50 10.26 12.38 -2.58
N GLU A 51 9.33 12.54 -3.52
CA GLU A 51 8.63 13.81 -3.76
C GLU A 51 7.90 14.29 -2.52
N TRP A 52 7.20 13.40 -1.81
CA TRP A 52 6.47 13.78 -0.61
C TRP A 52 7.41 14.23 0.52
N ILE A 53 8.55 13.57 0.69
CA ILE A 53 9.54 13.89 1.71
C ILE A 53 10.23 15.23 1.41
N VAL A 54 10.66 15.45 0.16
CA VAL A 54 11.48 16.63 -0.21
C VAL A 54 10.61 17.85 -0.53
N GLU A 55 9.45 17.66 -1.14
CA GLU A 55 8.62 18.73 -1.70
C GLU A 55 7.29 18.91 -0.96
N GLY A 56 7.03 18.09 0.07
CA GLY A 56 5.83 18.16 0.91
C GLY A 56 4.57 17.53 0.30
N ARG A 57 4.62 17.06 -0.96
CA ARG A 57 3.50 16.35 -1.61
C ARG A 57 3.98 15.44 -2.74
N PRO A 58 3.27 14.33 -3.03
CA PRO A 58 3.48 13.56 -4.25
C PRO A 58 3.11 14.39 -5.49
N ARG A 59 3.86 14.24 -6.58
CA ARG A 59 3.58 14.89 -7.87
C ARG A 59 3.35 13.90 -9.00
N THR A 60 4.03 12.75 -8.95
CA THR A 60 3.99 11.75 -10.01
C THR A 60 2.63 11.03 -10.07
N VAL A 61 2.04 10.68 -8.93
CA VAL A 61 0.72 10.04 -8.82
C VAL A 61 -0.01 10.57 -7.59
N ASP A 62 -1.33 10.73 -7.68
CA ASP A 62 -2.17 10.99 -6.51
C ASP A 62 -2.20 9.75 -5.59
N LEU A 63 -1.64 9.90 -4.39
CA LEU A 63 -1.61 8.85 -3.38
C LEU A 63 -2.82 8.86 -2.44
N THR A 64 -3.73 9.84 -2.57
CA THR A 64 -4.91 9.97 -1.71
C THR A 64 -5.71 8.67 -1.56
N PRO A 65 -5.94 7.86 -2.62
CA PRO A 65 -6.64 6.57 -2.48
C PRO A 65 -5.94 5.55 -1.57
N PHE A 66 -4.61 5.65 -1.43
CA PHE A 66 -3.78 4.71 -0.65
C PHE A 66 -3.54 5.17 0.79
N ARG A 67 -4.11 6.30 1.21
CA ARG A 67 -3.96 6.83 2.57
C ARG A 67 -4.36 5.81 3.64
N SER A 68 -3.65 5.85 4.75
CA SER A 68 -3.83 4.96 5.91
C SER A 68 -5.19 5.19 6.59
N THR A 69 -5.68 6.43 6.57
CA THR A 69 -6.93 6.84 7.22
C THR A 69 -8.19 6.28 6.56
N ARG A 70 -8.10 5.76 5.33
CA ARG A 70 -9.27 5.28 4.55
C ARG A 70 -10.11 4.24 5.29
N PHE A 71 -9.48 3.41 6.13
CA PHE A 71 -10.18 2.41 6.94
C PHE A 71 -10.94 3.03 8.12
N ALA A 72 -10.30 3.98 8.82
CA ALA A 72 -10.94 4.72 9.91
C ALA A 72 -12.08 5.62 9.42
N GLU A 73 -11.97 6.11 8.18
CA GLU A 73 -13.03 6.88 7.50
C GLU A 73 -14.20 6.02 7.00
N GLY A 74 -14.11 4.68 7.09
CA GLY A 74 -15.11 3.79 6.50
C GLY A 74 -15.14 3.82 4.97
N LYS A 75 -14.03 4.20 4.33
CA LYS A 75 -13.86 4.35 2.87
C LYS A 75 -12.73 3.44 2.33
N PRO A 76 -12.75 2.12 2.58
CA PRO A 76 -11.80 1.22 1.96
C PRO A 76 -11.92 1.28 0.43
N TRP A 77 -10.85 0.91 -0.29
CA TRP A 77 -10.91 0.86 -1.75
C TRP A 77 -11.82 -0.30 -2.19
N ILE A 78 -12.94 0.02 -2.83
CA ILE A 78 -13.82 -0.96 -3.47
C ILE A 78 -13.53 -0.97 -4.96
N ASP A 79 -13.14 -2.14 -5.47
CA ASP A 79 -12.90 -2.34 -6.89
C ASP A 79 -14.14 -2.96 -7.53
N GLU A 80 -14.64 -2.34 -8.59
CA GLU A 80 -15.74 -2.88 -9.40
C GLU A 80 -15.32 -4.20 -10.09
N TRP A 81 -14.03 -4.33 -10.40
CA TRP A 81 -13.45 -5.48 -11.11
C TRP A 81 -12.41 -6.20 -10.24
N ASN A 82 -12.77 -6.43 -8.98
CA ASN A 82 -11.87 -7.06 -8.01
C ASN A 82 -11.39 -8.44 -8.50
N TYR A 83 -10.12 -8.54 -8.88
CA TYR A 83 -9.46 -9.81 -9.21
C TYR A 83 -8.86 -10.51 -7.97
N GLY A 84 -8.97 -9.88 -6.79
CA GLY A 84 -8.54 -10.43 -5.51
C GLY A 84 -9.58 -11.34 -4.85
N ARG A 85 -9.21 -12.02 -3.76
CA ARG A 85 -10.15 -12.90 -3.02
C ARG A 85 -11.18 -12.06 -2.27
N GLU A 86 -12.46 -12.46 -2.30
CA GLU A 86 -13.57 -11.76 -1.63
C GLU A 86 -13.50 -11.76 -0.09
N ARG A 87 -12.62 -12.59 0.51
CA ARG A 87 -12.39 -12.67 1.96
C ARG A 87 -10.94 -13.00 2.25
N LEU A 88 -10.10 -11.98 2.30
CA LEU A 88 -8.73 -12.13 2.79
C LEU A 88 -8.78 -12.34 4.30
N THR A 89 -8.82 -13.59 4.75
CA THR A 89 -8.43 -13.90 6.12
C THR A 89 -6.94 -13.60 6.24
N ILE A 90 -6.57 -12.62 7.07
CA ILE A 90 -5.22 -12.58 7.62
C ILE A 90 -5.03 -13.98 8.22
N SER A 91 -4.09 -14.76 7.67
CA SER A 91 -3.79 -16.08 8.22
C SER A 91 -3.64 -15.93 9.73
N ARG A 92 -4.40 -16.73 10.45
CA ARG A 92 -4.32 -16.81 11.91
C ARG A 92 -2.92 -17.23 12.33
#